data_AF-A0A852FX12-F1
#
_entry.id   AF-A0A852FX12-F1
#
_cell.length_a   1.000
_cell.length_b   1.000
_cell.length_c   1.000
_cell.angle_alpha   90.00
_cell.angle_beta   90.00
_cell.angle_gamma   90.00
#
_symmetry.space_group_name_H-M   'P 1'
#
loop_
_entity.id
_entity.type
_entity.pdbx_description
1 polymer ?
#
loop_
_entity_poly.entity_id
_entity_poly.type
_entity_poly.pdbx_seq_one_letter_code
_entity_poly.pdbx_strand_id
1 'polypeptide(L)'
;AKMAAAASDLLTGWCLFGLALLAILIFCWVYVRKYQSRRESEVISTITAIFALAVALITSALLPVDIFLVSYMKNQNGTFKVWADANVSRQIEDTVLYGYYTLYSIILFCVFLWIPFVYFYYEEKEEDDGNTCSQVKTALKYTLGFITICAVLLLIGEFVPLDIPNKKNSTEWEKVKLLFEEFGSSHGLTALSFSISSLTVIGMLAAITYTAYGMSALPLNLIKGTTSASYERLENTEDIEEVEQHLLRIKSKCRDGRPLSSRDRRTLQHLEERLRTLRRRERHLESIEKSWWTKACQAIRPLKIVWGVFFIIVALLFTVSLFLSNLDKALHSAGFDSGFIILGTNLTNPLNMLLPVLQRVFPLDYILITTIVMYFIFTSMAGIRNMGIWFFWTRV
;
A
#
# COMPACT_ATOMS: atom_id res chain seq x y z
N ALA A 1 -42.67 -14.52 8.31
CA ALA A 1 -41.60 -14.54 9.33
C ALA A 1 -40.25 -14.95 8.76
N LYS A 2 -40.04 -16.18 8.26
CA LYS A 2 -38.75 -16.63 7.68
C LYS A 2 -38.26 -15.80 6.48
N MET A 3 -39.15 -15.37 5.57
CA MET A 3 -38.76 -14.50 4.46
C MET A 3 -38.42 -13.05 4.89
N ALA A 4 -39.02 -12.56 5.97
CA ALA A 4 -38.71 -11.23 6.51
C ALA A 4 -37.35 -11.22 7.23
N ALA A 5 -37.02 -12.32 7.94
CA ALA A 5 -35.71 -12.51 8.56
C ALA A 5 -34.59 -12.67 7.51
N ALA A 6 -34.82 -13.44 6.46
CA ALA A 6 -33.86 -13.57 5.36
C ALA A 6 -33.64 -12.23 4.61
N ALA A 7 -34.70 -11.45 4.40
CA ALA A 7 -34.60 -10.12 3.82
C ALA A 7 -33.88 -9.11 4.73
N SER A 8 -34.09 -9.18 6.05
CA SER A 8 -33.35 -8.35 7.01
C SER A 8 -31.88 -8.72 7.08
N ASP A 9 -31.55 -10.00 7.04
CA ASP A 9 -30.16 -10.49 7.07
C ASP A 9 -29.42 -10.10 5.78
N LEU A 10 -30.08 -10.22 4.62
CA LEU A 10 -29.55 -9.77 3.34
C LEU A 10 -29.34 -8.25 3.31
N LEU A 11 -30.32 -7.47 3.77
CA LEU A 11 -30.23 -6.00 3.86
C LEU A 11 -29.08 -5.58 4.78
N THR A 12 -28.89 -6.28 5.89
CA THR A 12 -27.80 -6.05 6.83
C THR A 12 -26.44 -6.37 6.18
N GLY A 13 -26.34 -7.46 5.43
CA GLY A 13 -25.14 -7.82 4.66
C GLY A 13 -24.75 -6.77 3.62
N TRP A 14 -25.70 -6.31 2.80
CA TRP A 14 -25.47 -5.23 1.83
C TRP A 14 -25.12 -3.90 2.49
N CYS A 15 -25.73 -3.60 3.65
CA CYS A 15 -25.41 -2.41 4.44
C CYS A 15 -23.96 -2.45 4.97
N LEU A 16 -23.53 -3.59 5.52
CA LEU A 16 -22.16 -3.78 6.01
C LEU A 16 -21.13 -3.71 4.86
N PHE A 17 -21.44 -4.33 3.72
CA PHE A 17 -20.60 -4.25 2.53
C PHE A 17 -20.49 -2.79 2.01
N GLY A 18 -21.62 -2.09 1.90
CA GLY A 18 -21.66 -0.69 1.51
C GLY A 18 -20.86 0.20 2.47
N LEU A 19 -20.96 -0.04 3.78
CA LEU A 19 -20.21 0.69 4.81
C LEU A 19 -18.70 0.42 4.72
N ALA A 20 -18.29 -0.83 4.47
CA ALA A 20 -16.89 -1.18 4.25
C ALA A 20 -16.32 -0.50 3.00
N LEU A 21 -17.07 -0.53 1.89
CA LEU A 21 -16.68 0.12 0.63
C LEU A 21 -16.57 1.64 0.81
N LEU A 22 -17.52 2.25 1.52
CA LEU A 22 -17.50 3.67 1.85
C LEU A 22 -16.29 4.03 2.74
N ALA A 23 -15.95 3.19 3.72
CA ALA A 23 -14.75 3.39 4.54
C ALA A 23 -13.46 3.34 3.71
N ILE A 24 -13.35 2.41 2.75
CA ILE A 24 -12.23 2.33 1.80
C ILE A 24 -12.17 3.60 0.96
N LEU A 25 -13.30 4.07 0.41
CA LEU A 25 -13.35 5.30 -0.39
C LEU A 25 -12.95 6.54 0.42
N ILE A 26 -13.43 6.68 1.66
CA ILE A 26 -13.02 7.76 2.56
C ILE A 26 -11.51 7.69 2.80
N PHE A 27 -10.98 6.49 3.09
CA PHE A 27 -9.56 6.31 3.30
C PHE A 27 -8.74 6.73 2.07
N CYS A 28 -9.12 6.27 0.87
CA CYS A 28 -8.45 6.67 -0.38
C CYS A 28 -8.50 8.18 -0.59
N TRP A 29 -9.65 8.80 -0.38
CA TRP A 29 -9.83 10.24 -0.54
C TRP A 29 -8.96 11.04 0.44
N VAL A 30 -8.97 10.68 1.72
CA VAL A 30 -8.14 11.31 2.76
C VAL A 30 -6.67 11.12 2.45
N TYR A 31 -6.28 9.91 2.04
CA TYR A 31 -4.90 9.56 1.75
C TYR A 31 -4.37 10.40 0.57
N VAL A 32 -5.06 10.39 -0.56
CA VAL A 32 -4.64 11.15 -1.76
C VAL A 32 -4.60 12.63 -1.46
N ARG A 33 -5.64 13.22 -0.84
CA ARG A 33 -5.65 14.65 -0.51
C ARG A 33 -4.57 15.07 0.49
N LYS A 34 -4.16 14.17 1.39
CA LYS A 34 -3.12 14.46 2.37
C LYS A 34 -1.74 14.56 1.72
N TYR A 35 -1.46 13.73 0.72
CA TYR A 35 -0.16 13.68 0.05
C TYR A 35 -0.10 14.45 -1.27
N GLN A 36 -1.23 14.95 -1.75
CA GLN A 36 -1.28 15.79 -2.93
C GLN A 36 -0.58 17.13 -2.72
N SER A 37 0.24 17.54 -3.70
CA SER A 37 0.83 18.88 -3.76
C SER A 37 -0.27 19.93 -3.93
N ARG A 38 -0.24 21.00 -3.11
CA ARG A 38 -1.21 22.11 -3.20
C ARG A 38 -1.01 23.00 -4.43
N ARG A 39 0.10 22.85 -5.16
CA ARG A 39 0.45 23.72 -6.31
C ARG A 39 0.10 23.12 -7.67
N GLU A 40 0.11 21.80 -7.78
CA GLU A 40 -0.01 21.05 -9.06
C GLU A 40 -1.20 20.08 -9.03
N SER A 41 -2.26 20.45 -8.31
CA SER A 41 -3.40 19.56 -8.09
C SER A 41 -4.38 19.58 -9.27
N GLU A 42 -4.35 18.53 -10.09
CA GLU A 42 -5.29 18.34 -11.21
C GLU A 42 -6.41 17.35 -10.89
N VAL A 43 -7.66 17.67 -11.27
CA VAL A 43 -8.86 16.92 -10.85
C VAL A 43 -8.87 15.49 -11.40
N ILE A 44 -8.58 15.28 -12.69
CA ILE A 44 -8.68 13.94 -13.31
C ILE A 44 -7.56 13.02 -12.76
N SER A 45 -6.37 13.58 -12.51
CA SER A 45 -5.27 12.84 -11.86
C SER A 45 -5.66 12.40 -10.44
N THR A 46 -6.30 13.27 -9.64
CA THR A 46 -6.79 12.87 -8.30
C THR A 46 -7.85 11.80 -8.33
N ILE A 47 -8.84 11.91 -9.23
CA ILE A 47 -9.91 10.92 -9.35
C ILE A 47 -9.30 9.58 -9.75
N THR A 48 -8.35 9.59 -10.68
CA THR A 48 -7.63 8.39 -11.13
C THR A 48 -6.86 7.73 -10.01
N ALA A 49 -6.12 8.50 -9.21
CA ALA A 49 -5.38 7.98 -8.07
C ALA A 49 -6.31 7.39 -7.00
N ILE A 50 -7.43 8.07 -6.69
CA ILE A 50 -8.43 7.58 -5.73
C ILE A 50 -9.07 6.29 -6.23
N PHE A 51 -9.45 6.24 -7.52
CA PHE A 51 -10.08 5.08 -8.13
C PHE A 51 -9.14 3.88 -8.17
N ALA A 52 -7.92 4.05 -8.68
CA ALA A 52 -6.93 2.97 -8.74
C ALA A 52 -6.59 2.43 -7.34
N LEU A 53 -6.39 3.32 -6.35
CA LEU A 53 -6.13 2.92 -4.97
C LEU A 53 -7.34 2.19 -4.36
N ALA A 54 -8.57 2.65 -4.62
CA ALA A 54 -9.78 2.00 -4.14
C ALA A 54 -9.93 0.59 -4.70
N VAL A 55 -9.73 0.40 -6.01
CA VAL A 55 -9.79 -0.94 -6.64
C VAL A 55 -8.74 -1.88 -6.02
N ALA A 56 -7.51 -1.41 -5.82
CA ALA A 56 -6.45 -2.22 -5.21
C ALA A 56 -6.79 -2.61 -3.75
N LEU A 57 -7.35 -1.69 -2.97
CA LEU A 57 -7.75 -1.97 -1.58
C LEU A 57 -8.98 -2.88 -1.49
N ILE A 58 -9.97 -2.72 -2.38
CA ILE A 58 -11.13 -3.62 -2.47
C ILE A 58 -10.66 -5.04 -2.81
N THR A 59 -9.73 -5.17 -3.77
CA THR A 59 -9.15 -6.46 -4.16
C THR A 59 -8.39 -7.11 -3.00
N SER A 60 -7.65 -6.31 -2.23
CA SER A 60 -6.94 -6.79 -1.02
C SER A 60 -7.92 -7.19 0.10
N ALA A 61 -9.04 -6.48 0.24
CA ALA A 61 -10.08 -6.76 1.22
C ALA A 61 -10.91 -8.01 0.87
N LEU A 62 -10.89 -8.46 -0.39
CA LEU A 62 -11.55 -9.71 -0.80
C LEU A 62 -10.86 -10.94 -0.20
N LEU A 63 -9.55 -10.89 0.09
CA LEU A 63 -8.80 -12.02 0.68
C LEU A 63 -9.28 -12.40 2.09
N PRO A 64 -9.45 -11.47 3.05
CA PRO A 64 -10.09 -11.78 4.32
C PRO A 64 -11.53 -12.31 4.17
N VAL A 65 -12.29 -11.81 3.19
CA VAL A 65 -13.67 -12.24 2.92
C VAL A 65 -13.70 -13.67 2.39
N ASP A 66 -12.77 -14.04 1.50
CA ASP A 66 -12.61 -15.39 0.98
C ASP A 66 -12.28 -16.39 2.09
N ILE A 67 -11.28 -16.07 2.93
CA ILE A 67 -10.93 -16.88 4.11
C ILE A 67 -12.14 -17.05 5.04
N PHE A 68 -12.89 -15.97 5.28
CA PHE A 68 -14.11 -16.00 6.08
C PHE A 68 -15.16 -16.92 5.47
N LEU A 69 -15.40 -16.84 4.16
CA LEU A 69 -16.44 -17.60 3.48
C LEU A 69 -16.14 -19.10 3.50
N VAL A 70 -14.88 -19.47 3.25
CA VAL A 70 -14.41 -20.86 3.37
C VAL A 70 -14.52 -21.37 4.80
N SER A 71 -14.13 -20.55 5.79
CA SER A 71 -14.26 -20.89 7.22
C SER A 71 -15.73 -21.03 7.63
N TYR A 72 -16.61 -20.16 7.11
CA TYR A 72 -18.04 -20.16 7.40
C TYR A 72 -18.76 -21.39 6.85
N MET A 73 -18.34 -21.91 5.70
CA MET A 73 -18.91 -23.13 5.10
C MET A 73 -18.47 -24.42 5.82
N LYS A 74 -17.39 -24.36 6.62
CA LYS A 74 -16.82 -25.52 7.31
C LYS A 74 -17.18 -25.56 8.80
N ASN A 75 -17.28 -26.77 9.33
CA ASN A 75 -17.35 -27.05 10.77
C ASN A 75 -15.96 -27.01 11.39
N GLN A 76 -15.88 -26.96 12.73
CA GLN A 76 -14.60 -27.06 13.47
C GLN A 76 -13.83 -28.36 13.15
N ASN A 77 -14.53 -29.40 12.70
CA ASN A 77 -13.94 -30.69 12.33
C ASN A 77 -13.44 -30.73 10.87
N GLY A 78 -13.48 -29.60 10.14
CA GLY A 78 -13.07 -29.50 8.74
C GLY A 78 -14.09 -30.03 7.72
N THR A 79 -15.19 -30.64 8.18
CA THR A 79 -16.30 -31.10 7.33
C THR A 79 -17.20 -29.93 6.93
N PHE A 80 -17.81 -29.99 5.74
CA PHE A 80 -18.78 -28.98 5.33
C PHE A 80 -20.04 -29.01 6.22
N LYS A 81 -20.65 -27.84 6.44
CA LYS A 81 -21.92 -27.72 7.16
C LYS A 81 -23.04 -28.37 6.37
N VAL A 82 -24.07 -28.89 7.06
CA VAL A 82 -25.20 -29.61 6.44
C VAL A 82 -26.00 -28.73 5.47
N TRP A 83 -26.01 -27.40 5.67
CA TRP A 83 -26.65 -26.47 4.73
C TRP A 83 -25.79 -26.15 3.50
N ALA A 84 -24.48 -26.44 3.57
CA ALA A 84 -23.53 -26.23 2.48
C ALA A 84 -23.53 -27.47 1.57
N ASP A 85 -24.69 -27.74 0.94
CA ASP A 85 -24.79 -28.73 -0.13
C ASP A 85 -23.83 -28.37 -1.28
N ALA A 86 -23.33 -29.37 -2.00
CA ALA A 86 -22.33 -29.20 -3.06
C ALA A 86 -22.73 -28.18 -4.15
N ASN A 87 -24.03 -27.99 -4.37
CA ASN A 87 -24.54 -27.02 -5.33
C ASN A 87 -24.46 -25.57 -4.81
N VAL A 88 -24.72 -25.35 -3.52
CA VAL A 88 -24.68 -24.03 -2.89
C VAL A 88 -23.23 -23.58 -2.69
N SER A 89 -22.34 -24.49 -2.29
CA SER A 89 -20.91 -24.17 -2.15
C SER A 89 -20.30 -23.76 -3.49
N ARG A 90 -20.59 -24.48 -4.58
CA ARG A 90 -20.13 -24.14 -5.94
C ARG A 90 -20.60 -22.75 -6.37
N GLN A 91 -21.86 -22.42 -6.17
CA GLN A 91 -22.38 -21.08 -6.51
C GLN A 91 -21.64 -19.96 -5.76
N ILE A 92 -21.33 -20.19 -4.48
CA ILE A 92 -20.59 -19.23 -3.66
C ILE A 92 -19.15 -19.11 -4.14
N GLU A 93 -18.48 -20.23 -4.39
CA GLU A 93 -17.11 -20.29 -4.94
C GLU A 93 -17.02 -19.59 -6.29
N ASP A 94 -17.94 -19.87 -7.22
CA ASP A 94 -18.02 -19.23 -8.54
C ASP A 94 -18.21 -17.71 -8.40
N THR A 95 -19.09 -17.28 -7.49
CA THR A 95 -19.35 -15.85 -7.26
C THR A 95 -18.09 -15.11 -6.80
N VAL A 96 -17.34 -15.69 -5.85
CA VAL A 96 -16.07 -15.12 -5.37
C VAL A 96 -15.03 -15.12 -6.49
N LEU A 97 -14.98 -16.20 -7.27
CA LEU A 97 -14.05 -16.35 -8.38
C LEU A 97 -14.28 -15.28 -9.46
N TYR A 98 -15.53 -15.09 -9.91
CA TYR A 98 -15.89 -14.01 -10.82
C TYR A 98 -15.60 -12.62 -10.23
N GLY A 99 -15.76 -12.45 -8.92
CA GLY A 99 -15.37 -11.24 -8.19
C GLY A 99 -13.88 -10.93 -8.34
N TYR A 100 -13.01 -11.92 -8.09
CA TYR A 100 -11.57 -11.79 -8.30
C TYR A 100 -11.23 -11.44 -9.74
N TYR A 101 -11.79 -12.17 -10.71
CA TYR A 101 -11.52 -11.91 -12.13
C TYR A 101 -11.94 -10.52 -12.57
N THR A 102 -13.10 -10.06 -12.13
CA THR A 102 -13.60 -8.72 -12.45
C THR A 102 -12.66 -7.67 -11.87
N LEU A 103 -12.29 -7.78 -10.60
CA LEU A 103 -11.40 -6.83 -9.93
C LEU A 103 -10.00 -6.83 -10.54
N TYR A 104 -9.41 -8.00 -10.81
CA TYR A 104 -8.11 -8.09 -11.45
C TYR A 104 -8.11 -7.57 -12.89
N SER A 105 -9.20 -7.78 -13.64
CA SER A 105 -9.36 -7.20 -14.98
C SER A 105 -9.42 -5.67 -14.92
N ILE A 106 -10.11 -5.10 -13.92
CA ILE A 106 -10.11 -3.65 -13.68
C ILE A 106 -8.70 -3.17 -13.31
N ILE A 107 -7.94 -3.93 -12.50
CA ILE A 107 -6.54 -3.60 -12.19
C ILE A 107 -5.68 -3.59 -13.47
N LEU A 108 -5.79 -4.61 -14.32
CA LEU A 108 -5.04 -4.65 -15.59
C LEU A 108 -5.40 -3.46 -16.48
N PHE A 109 -6.69 -3.12 -16.59
CA PHE A 109 -7.15 -1.93 -17.30
C PHE A 109 -6.56 -0.65 -16.70
N CYS A 110 -6.58 -0.51 -15.37
CA CYS A 110 -6.00 0.65 -14.69
C CYS A 110 -4.50 0.79 -14.96
N VAL A 111 -3.74 -0.30 -14.84
CA VAL A 111 -2.28 -0.30 -14.93
C VAL A 111 -1.79 -0.10 -16.37
N PHE A 112 -2.41 -0.76 -17.36
CA PHE A 112 -1.92 -0.75 -18.73
C PHE A 112 -2.60 0.29 -19.63
N LEU A 113 -3.75 0.84 -19.23
CA LEU A 113 -4.51 1.78 -20.07
C LEU A 113 -4.78 3.09 -19.34
N TRP A 114 -5.50 3.06 -18.22
CA TRP A 114 -6.02 4.29 -17.61
C TRP A 114 -4.95 5.17 -16.95
N ILE A 115 -4.07 4.60 -16.11
CA ILE A 115 -3.01 5.35 -15.42
C ILE A 115 -2.00 5.92 -16.42
N PRO A 116 -1.44 5.13 -17.38
CA PRO A 116 -0.55 5.68 -18.39
C PRO A 116 -1.22 6.79 -19.21
N PHE A 117 -2.50 6.64 -19.55
CA PHE A 117 -3.23 7.65 -20.32
C PHE A 117 -3.34 8.98 -19.59
N VAL A 118 -3.75 8.93 -18.33
CA VAL A 118 -3.88 10.13 -17.51
C VAL A 118 -2.50 10.76 -17.28
N TYR A 119 -1.46 9.95 -17.07
CA TYR A 119 -0.09 10.45 -16.91
C TYR A 119 0.38 11.23 -18.16
N PHE A 120 0.38 10.61 -19.34
CA PHE A 120 0.83 11.27 -20.57
C PHE A 120 -0.06 12.44 -21.00
N TYR A 121 -1.36 12.39 -20.71
CA TYR A 121 -2.27 13.51 -20.97
C TYR A 121 -1.89 14.75 -20.17
N TYR A 122 -1.42 14.59 -18.93
CA TYR A 122 -1.03 15.72 -18.09
C TYR A 122 0.40 16.18 -18.30
N GLU A 123 1.34 15.28 -18.59
CA GLU A 123 2.72 15.64 -18.93
C GLU A 123 2.73 16.57 -20.17
N GLU A 124 1.96 16.24 -21.21
CA GLU A 124 1.86 17.06 -22.43
C GLU A 124 1.16 18.41 -22.18
N LYS A 125 0.26 18.49 -21.19
CA LYS A 125 -0.43 19.73 -20.82
C LYS A 125 0.53 20.76 -20.25
N GLU A 126 1.61 20.34 -19.58
CA GLU A 126 2.59 21.26 -19.01
C GLU A 126 3.55 21.83 -20.06
N GLU A 127 3.76 21.11 -21.17
CA GLU A 127 4.68 21.54 -22.24
C GLU A 127 4.02 22.42 -23.32
N ASP A 128 2.71 22.21 -23.62
CA ASP A 128 2.06 22.84 -24.79
C ASP A 128 0.69 23.44 -24.45
N ASP A 129 0.54 24.78 -24.62
CA ASP A 129 -0.73 25.54 -24.52
C ASP A 129 -1.70 25.26 -25.72
N GLY A 130 -1.51 24.11 -26.37
CA GLY A 130 -2.14 23.72 -27.64
C GLY A 130 -3.51 23.03 -27.51
N ASN A 131 -4.18 22.89 -28.66
CA ASN A 131 -5.51 22.29 -28.84
C ASN A 131 -5.67 20.91 -28.17
N THR A 132 -6.72 20.73 -27.35
CA THR A 132 -7.00 19.51 -26.57
C THR A 132 -7.07 18.23 -27.39
N CYS A 133 -7.46 18.33 -28.67
CA CYS A 133 -7.50 17.19 -29.59
C CYS A 133 -6.11 16.64 -29.93
N SER A 134 -5.08 17.50 -30.00
CA SER A 134 -3.70 17.08 -30.23
C SER A 134 -3.14 16.35 -29.01
N GLN A 135 -3.40 16.89 -27.81
CA GLN A 135 -2.98 16.30 -26.54
C GLN A 135 -3.52 14.88 -26.34
N VAL A 136 -4.82 14.66 -26.60
CA VAL A 136 -5.42 13.31 -26.50
C VAL A 136 -4.78 12.35 -27.51
N LYS A 137 -4.47 12.82 -28.72
CA LYS A 137 -3.85 11.98 -29.75
C LYS A 137 -2.43 11.57 -29.38
N THR A 138 -1.64 12.50 -28.83
CA THR A 138 -0.29 12.22 -28.35
C THR A 138 -0.31 11.29 -27.14
N ALA A 139 -1.17 11.55 -26.15
CA ALA A 139 -1.35 10.67 -25.00
C ALA A 139 -1.74 9.24 -25.42
N LEU A 140 -2.69 9.11 -26.37
CA LEU A 140 -3.12 7.80 -26.88
C LEU A 140 -2.00 7.06 -27.64
N LYS A 141 -1.13 7.80 -28.34
CA LYS A 141 0.04 7.20 -29.01
C LYS A 141 1.00 6.57 -28.01
N TYR A 142 1.28 7.24 -26.89
CA TYR A 142 2.18 6.70 -25.87
C TYR A 142 1.54 5.57 -25.05
N THR A 143 0.23 5.64 -24.78
CA THR A 143 -0.48 4.54 -24.09
C THR A 143 -0.58 3.29 -24.94
N LEU A 144 -0.58 3.42 -26.28
CA LEU A 144 -0.55 2.28 -27.18
C LEU A 144 0.63 1.35 -26.87
N GLY A 145 1.78 1.89 -26.46
CA GLY A 145 2.92 1.08 -26.00
C GLY A 145 2.57 0.17 -24.83
N PHE A 146 1.91 0.70 -23.80
CA PHE A 146 1.45 -0.11 -22.65
C PHE A 146 0.38 -1.13 -23.02
N ILE A 147 -0.53 -0.76 -23.93
CA ILE A 147 -1.53 -1.68 -24.48
C ILE A 147 -0.87 -2.82 -25.26
N THR A 148 0.18 -2.54 -26.04
CA THR A 148 0.91 -3.59 -26.77
C THR A 148 1.61 -4.56 -25.82
N ILE A 149 2.19 -4.08 -24.72
CA ILE A 149 2.77 -4.94 -23.68
C ILE A 149 1.69 -5.83 -23.05
N CYS A 150 0.53 -5.26 -22.71
CA CYS A 150 -0.61 -6.01 -22.18
C CYS A 150 -1.10 -7.08 -23.17
N ALA A 151 -1.23 -6.73 -24.45
CA ALA A 151 -1.61 -7.66 -25.50
C ALA A 151 -0.60 -8.81 -25.64
N VAL A 152 0.70 -8.53 -25.60
CA VAL A 152 1.75 -9.56 -25.63
C VAL A 152 1.64 -10.48 -24.41
N LEU A 153 1.43 -9.95 -23.20
CA LEU A 153 1.24 -10.77 -21.99
C LEU A 153 0.01 -11.69 -22.09
N LEU A 154 -1.11 -11.16 -22.59
CA LEU A 154 -2.33 -11.94 -22.79
C LEU A 154 -2.14 -13.02 -23.86
N LEU A 155 -1.51 -12.70 -25.00
CA LEU A 155 -1.20 -13.67 -26.05
C LEU A 155 -0.28 -14.79 -25.54
N ILE A 156 0.77 -14.44 -24.79
CA ILE A 156 1.63 -15.46 -24.15
C ILE A 156 0.79 -16.33 -23.22
N GLY A 157 -0.08 -15.73 -22.40
CA GLY A 157 -0.95 -16.50 -21.51
C GLY A 157 -1.98 -17.38 -22.22
N GLU A 158 -2.41 -17.00 -23.42
CA GLU A 158 -3.30 -17.80 -24.27
C GLU A 158 -2.56 -18.97 -24.94
N PHE A 159 -1.30 -18.77 -25.35
CA PHE A 159 -0.51 -19.75 -26.10
C PHE A 159 0.43 -20.61 -25.24
N VAL A 160 0.69 -20.27 -23.98
CA VAL A 160 1.49 -21.10 -23.07
C VAL A 160 0.62 -22.24 -22.53
N PRO A 161 0.85 -23.50 -22.96
CA PRO A 161 0.27 -24.62 -22.24
C PRO A 161 0.94 -24.67 -20.87
N LEU A 162 0.17 -24.47 -19.82
CA LEU A 162 0.61 -24.80 -18.47
C LEU A 162 0.60 -26.33 -18.36
N ASP A 163 1.57 -26.99 -18.99
CA ASP A 163 1.74 -28.44 -18.93
C ASP A 163 2.23 -28.82 -17.53
N ILE A 164 1.34 -29.42 -16.75
CA ILE A 164 1.63 -29.88 -15.40
C ILE A 164 2.27 -31.27 -15.49
N PRO A 165 3.40 -31.54 -14.82
CA PRO A 165 4.03 -32.86 -14.82
C PRO A 165 3.08 -33.92 -14.25
N ASN A 166 2.70 -34.87 -15.11
CA ASN A 166 1.88 -36.04 -14.79
C ASN A 166 2.61 -36.96 -13.80
N LYS A 167 2.43 -36.77 -12.49
CA LYS A 167 2.75 -37.80 -11.49
C LYS A 167 1.48 -38.33 -10.86
N LYS A 168 1.14 -39.56 -11.26
CA LYS A 168 0.01 -40.36 -10.78
C LYS A 168 0.17 -40.67 -9.27
N ASN A 169 -0.97 -40.64 -8.58
CA ASN A 169 -1.25 -41.15 -7.22
C ASN A 169 -1.22 -40.13 -6.07
N SER A 170 -2.27 -39.31 -5.96
CA SER A 170 -2.93 -39.03 -4.67
C SER A 170 -4.28 -38.32 -4.90
N THR A 171 -5.25 -38.64 -4.06
CA THR A 171 -6.67 -38.29 -4.11
C THR A 171 -7.00 -36.81 -3.81
N GLU A 172 -6.00 -35.96 -3.67
CA GLU A 172 -6.14 -34.49 -3.60
C GLU A 172 -6.04 -33.84 -5.00
N TRP A 173 -5.52 -34.59 -5.98
CA TRP A 173 -5.30 -34.16 -7.37
C TRP A 173 -6.60 -34.19 -8.19
N GLU A 174 -7.66 -34.84 -7.74
CA GLU A 174 -8.96 -34.69 -8.41
C GLU A 174 -9.56 -33.31 -8.14
N LYS A 175 -9.35 -32.71 -6.96
CA LYS A 175 -9.85 -31.35 -6.66
C LYS A 175 -9.07 -30.28 -7.39
N VAL A 176 -7.75 -30.44 -7.52
CA VAL A 176 -6.93 -29.52 -8.31
C VAL A 176 -7.19 -29.73 -9.80
N LYS A 177 -7.42 -30.97 -10.29
CA LYS A 177 -7.89 -31.17 -11.67
C LYS A 177 -9.26 -30.56 -11.91
N LEU A 178 -10.21 -30.73 -11.00
CA LEU A 178 -11.55 -30.12 -11.12
C LEU A 178 -11.45 -28.60 -11.16
N LEU A 179 -10.66 -27.98 -10.27
CA LEU A 179 -10.42 -26.54 -10.31
C LEU A 179 -9.81 -26.12 -11.66
N PHE A 180 -8.83 -26.86 -12.19
CA PHE A 180 -8.16 -26.54 -13.45
C PHE A 180 -8.95 -26.88 -14.73
N GLU A 181 -9.82 -27.88 -14.68
CA GLU A 181 -10.72 -28.29 -15.77
C GLU A 181 -11.92 -27.33 -15.85
N GLU A 182 -12.36 -26.78 -14.72
CA GLU A 182 -13.32 -25.65 -14.64
C GLU A 182 -12.67 -24.32 -15.08
N PHE A 183 -11.37 -24.11 -14.78
CA PHE A 183 -10.58 -22.99 -15.33
C PHE A 183 -10.32 -23.09 -16.85
N GLY A 184 -10.45 -24.28 -17.43
CA GLY A 184 -10.01 -24.60 -18.79
C GLY A 184 -11.04 -24.41 -19.91
N SER A 185 -12.28 -24.00 -19.62
CA SER A 185 -13.31 -23.88 -20.67
C SER A 185 -13.24 -22.57 -21.48
N SER A 186 -12.45 -21.58 -21.08
CA SER A 186 -12.27 -20.37 -21.89
C SER A 186 -10.82 -19.91 -21.94
N HIS A 187 -10.25 -19.88 -23.14
CA HIS A 187 -8.87 -19.46 -23.41
C HIS A 187 -8.53 -18.07 -22.81
N GLY A 188 -9.53 -17.20 -22.65
CA GLY A 188 -9.37 -15.88 -22.04
C GLY A 188 -9.06 -15.89 -20.54
N LEU A 189 -9.54 -16.89 -19.77
CA LEU A 189 -9.26 -16.99 -18.33
C LEU A 189 -7.81 -17.35 -18.05
N THR A 190 -7.24 -18.24 -18.87
CA THR A 190 -5.82 -18.64 -18.80
C THR A 190 -4.90 -17.45 -19.15
N ALA A 191 -5.27 -16.66 -20.15
CA ALA A 191 -4.54 -15.46 -20.52
C ALA A 191 -4.49 -14.41 -19.39
N LEU A 192 -5.64 -14.19 -18.73
CA LEU A 192 -5.76 -13.27 -17.60
C LEU A 192 -4.94 -13.76 -16.39
N SER A 193 -5.05 -15.03 -16.02
CA SER A 193 -4.32 -15.58 -14.86
C SER A 193 -2.81 -15.51 -15.06
N PHE A 194 -2.31 -15.77 -16.27
CA PHE A 194 -0.90 -15.60 -16.62
C PHE A 194 -0.45 -14.13 -16.50
N SER A 195 -1.21 -13.21 -17.08
CA SER A 195 -0.89 -11.77 -17.04
C SER A 195 -0.85 -11.23 -15.61
N ILE A 196 -1.83 -11.62 -14.78
CA ILE A 196 -1.87 -11.30 -13.36
C ILE A 196 -0.67 -11.90 -12.64
N SER A 197 -0.33 -13.17 -12.90
CA SER A 197 0.81 -13.84 -12.27
C SER A 197 2.14 -13.19 -12.62
N SER A 198 2.32 -12.74 -13.86
CA SER A 198 3.51 -11.96 -14.26
C SER A 198 3.59 -10.64 -13.50
N LEU A 199 2.45 -9.95 -13.35
CA LEU A 199 2.39 -8.68 -12.63
C LEU A 199 2.62 -8.88 -11.13
N THR A 200 2.12 -9.96 -10.53
CA THR A 200 2.32 -10.26 -9.11
C THR A 200 3.76 -10.63 -8.80
N VAL A 201 4.50 -11.26 -9.72
CA VAL A 201 5.95 -11.51 -9.53
C VAL A 201 6.70 -10.18 -9.41
N ILE A 202 6.46 -9.24 -10.33
CA ILE A 202 7.07 -7.90 -10.29
C ILE A 202 6.62 -7.16 -9.03
N GLY A 203 5.33 -7.19 -8.75
CA GLY A 203 4.72 -6.58 -7.57
C GLY A 203 5.25 -7.17 -6.26
N MET A 204 5.55 -8.46 -6.22
CA MET A 204 6.11 -9.14 -5.04
C MET A 204 7.53 -8.67 -4.75
N LEU A 205 8.37 -8.48 -5.77
CA LEU A 205 9.70 -7.91 -5.59
C LEU A 205 9.62 -6.50 -4.99
N ALA A 206 8.74 -5.65 -5.55
CA ALA A 206 8.50 -4.31 -5.02
C ALA A 206 7.91 -4.35 -3.59
N ALA A 207 6.98 -5.26 -3.33
CA ALA A 207 6.39 -5.43 -2.01
C ALA A 207 7.46 -5.87 -1.00
N ILE A 208 8.33 -6.82 -1.33
CA ILE A 208 9.41 -7.25 -0.43
C ILE A 208 10.31 -6.06 -0.08
N THR A 209 10.76 -5.26 -1.04
CA THR A 209 11.64 -4.12 -0.78
C THR A 209 10.96 -3.04 0.06
N TYR A 210 9.75 -2.62 -0.34
CA TYR A 210 9.06 -1.51 0.33
C TYR A 210 8.45 -1.91 1.66
N THR A 211 7.91 -3.12 1.78
CA THR A 211 7.34 -3.63 3.03
C THR A 211 8.46 -3.90 4.03
N ALA A 212 9.58 -4.51 3.63
CA ALA A 212 10.71 -4.74 4.55
C ALA A 212 11.26 -3.43 5.11
N TYR A 213 11.52 -2.44 4.24
CA TYR A 213 11.95 -1.12 4.68
C TYR A 213 10.89 -0.43 5.54
N GLY A 214 9.62 -0.51 5.14
CA GLY A 214 8.48 0.03 5.86
C GLY A 214 8.27 -0.55 7.25
N MET A 215 8.44 -1.87 7.42
CA MET A 215 8.33 -2.58 8.69
C MET A 215 9.36 -2.08 9.71
N SER A 216 10.53 -1.59 9.25
CA SER A 216 11.53 -0.96 10.13
C SER A 216 11.34 0.56 10.24
N ALA A 217 11.10 1.26 9.14
CA ALA A 217 11.06 2.71 9.13
C ALA A 217 9.81 3.28 9.80
N LEU A 218 8.64 2.62 9.69
CA LEU A 218 7.40 3.06 10.34
C LEU A 218 7.56 3.17 11.86
N PRO A 219 7.92 2.10 12.60
CA PRO A 219 8.07 2.19 14.06
C PRO A 219 9.20 3.14 14.48
N LEU A 220 10.33 3.16 13.77
CA LEU A 220 11.44 4.04 14.08
C LEU A 220 11.05 5.52 13.95
N ASN A 221 10.27 5.89 12.93
CA ASN A 221 9.75 7.25 12.78
C ASN A 221 8.70 7.59 13.84
N LEU A 222 7.90 6.62 14.29
CA LEU A 222 6.95 6.82 15.39
C LEU A 222 7.67 7.07 16.73
N ILE A 223 8.78 6.36 17.00
CA ILE A 223 9.58 6.50 18.21
C ILE A 223 10.40 7.78 18.19
N LYS A 224 11.11 8.06 17.08
CA LYS A 224 11.92 9.26 16.91
C LYS A 224 11.04 10.53 17.01
N GLY A 225 9.82 10.44 16.51
CA GLY A 225 8.88 11.56 16.43
C GLY A 225 9.36 12.64 15.45
N THR A 226 8.50 13.63 15.20
CA THR A 226 8.93 14.89 14.59
C THR A 226 9.68 15.69 15.66
N THR A 227 10.76 16.37 15.29
CA THR A 227 11.39 17.42 16.10
C THR A 227 10.29 18.29 16.70
N SER A 228 10.30 18.49 18.02
CA SER A 228 9.23 19.25 18.66
C SER A 228 9.25 20.67 18.11
N ALA A 229 8.10 21.22 17.73
CA ALA A 229 7.99 22.58 17.22
C ALA A 229 8.63 23.61 18.18
N SER A 230 8.62 23.34 19.50
CA SER A 230 9.31 24.17 20.50
C SER A 230 10.84 24.06 20.45
N TYR A 231 11.40 22.91 20.03
CA TYR A 231 12.83 22.75 19.82
C TYR A 231 13.26 23.41 18.51
N GLU A 232 12.49 23.23 17.43
CA GLU A 232 12.72 23.95 16.16
C GLU A 232 12.60 25.46 16.34
N ARG A 233 11.69 25.93 17.21
CA ARG A 233 11.61 27.34 17.57
C ARG A 233 12.84 27.79 18.32
N LEU A 234 13.30 27.03 19.31
CA LEU A 234 14.50 27.36 20.09
C LEU A 234 15.72 27.50 19.18
N GLU A 235 15.93 26.54 18.27
CA GLU A 235 16.99 26.56 17.26
C GLU A 235 16.86 27.77 16.32
N ASN A 236 15.64 28.05 15.84
CA ASN A 236 15.41 29.21 14.97
C ASN A 236 15.57 30.56 15.71
N THR A 237 15.34 30.61 17.02
CA THR A 237 15.61 31.79 17.86
C THR A 237 17.12 31.97 18.07
N GLU A 238 17.87 30.89 18.31
CA GLU A 238 19.33 30.91 18.42
C GLU A 238 20.00 31.38 17.10
N ASP A 239 19.52 30.87 15.96
CA ASP A 239 19.93 31.32 14.63
C ASP A 239 19.68 32.82 14.38
N ILE A 240 18.54 33.35 14.86
CA ILE A 240 18.21 34.78 14.75
C ILE A 240 19.19 35.61 15.57
N GLU A 241 19.47 35.19 16.81
CA GLU A 241 20.43 35.86 17.68
C GLU A 241 21.84 35.88 17.09
N GLU A 242 22.30 34.75 16.52
CA GLU A 242 23.61 34.68 15.86
C GLU A 242 23.69 35.64 14.66
N VAL A 243 22.68 35.64 13.79
CA VAL A 243 22.63 36.53 12.62
C VAL A 243 22.56 38.00 13.04
N GLU A 244 21.79 38.35 14.08
CA GLU A 244 21.72 39.71 14.62
C GLU A 244 23.06 40.15 15.22
N GLN A 245 23.76 39.28 15.95
CA GLN A 245 25.10 39.56 16.46
C GLN A 245 26.10 39.79 15.33
N HIS A 246 26.05 38.99 14.27
CA HIS A 246 26.89 39.19 13.07
C HIS A 246 26.59 40.52 12.38
N LEU A 247 25.31 40.90 12.27
CA LEU A 247 24.89 42.18 11.70
C LEU A 247 25.38 43.36 12.56
N LEU A 248 25.28 43.26 13.89
CA LEU A 248 25.79 44.25 14.83
C LEU A 248 27.32 44.38 14.75
N ARG A 249 28.06 43.27 14.59
CA ARG A 249 29.53 43.29 14.40
C ARG A 249 29.94 43.97 13.09
N ILE A 250 29.19 43.78 12.00
CA ILE A 250 29.46 44.46 10.72
C ILE A 250 29.09 45.94 10.86
N LYS A 251 27.96 46.26 11.48
CA LYS A 251 27.49 47.63 11.69
C LYS A 251 28.40 48.42 12.64
N SER A 252 28.99 47.78 13.65
CA SER A 252 29.94 48.42 14.57
C SER A 252 31.24 48.80 13.86
N LYS A 253 31.74 47.99 12.92
CA LYS A 253 32.87 48.35 12.04
C LYS A 253 32.58 49.58 11.15
N CYS A 254 31.31 49.92 10.97
CA CYS A 254 30.87 51.09 10.20
C CYS A 254 30.71 52.35 11.05
N ARG A 255 30.84 52.25 12.38
CA ARG A 255 30.65 53.39 13.30
C ARG A 255 31.75 54.44 13.16
N ASP A 256 32.87 54.09 12.55
CA ASP A 256 34.03 54.95 12.29
C ASP A 256 33.87 55.86 11.04
N GLY A 257 32.68 55.91 10.44
CA GLY A 257 32.35 56.80 9.30
C GLY A 257 32.95 56.40 7.95
N ARG A 258 33.66 55.26 7.88
CA ARG A 258 34.21 54.74 6.62
C ARG A 258 33.13 54.03 5.79
N PRO A 259 33.08 54.24 4.46
CA PRO A 259 32.13 53.53 3.60
C PRO A 259 32.39 52.02 3.62
N LEU A 260 31.33 51.21 3.68
CA LEU A 260 31.43 49.75 3.64
C LEU A 260 32.15 49.28 2.37
N SER A 261 33.01 48.28 2.52
CA SER A 261 33.53 47.51 1.39
C SER A 261 32.37 46.91 0.59
N SER A 262 32.52 46.84 -0.75
CA SER A 262 31.52 46.25 -1.64
C SER A 262 31.20 44.79 -1.29
N ARG A 263 32.17 44.06 -0.73
CA ARG A 263 31.99 42.70 -0.19
C ARG A 263 31.13 42.68 1.08
N ASP A 264 31.40 43.58 2.01
CA ASP A 264 30.66 43.68 3.28
C ASP A 264 29.21 44.17 3.07
N ARG A 265 28.98 44.98 2.03
CA ARG A 265 27.63 45.40 1.64
C ARG A 265 26.78 44.23 1.11
N ARG A 266 27.39 43.32 0.34
CA ARG A 266 26.72 42.09 -0.14
C ARG A 266 26.44 41.11 0.98
N THR A 267 27.39 40.92 1.92
CA THR A 267 27.18 40.03 3.07
C THR A 267 26.08 40.57 4.00
N LEU A 268 26.01 41.89 4.18
CA LEU A 268 24.95 42.53 4.96
C LEU A 268 23.57 42.30 4.32
N GLN A 269 23.44 42.51 3.01
CA GLN A 269 22.19 42.23 2.28
C GLN A 269 21.75 40.76 2.43
N HIS A 270 22.69 39.82 2.28
CA HIS A 270 22.41 38.39 2.45
C HIS A 270 22.00 38.04 3.89
N LEU A 271 22.64 38.64 4.90
CA LEU A 271 22.28 38.44 6.31
C LEU A 271 20.89 39.02 6.63
N GLU A 272 20.54 40.19 6.10
CA GLU A 272 19.20 40.77 6.23
C GLU A 272 18.12 39.90 5.57
N GLU A 273 18.40 39.36 4.38
CA GLU A 273 17.50 38.41 3.71
C GLU A 273 17.31 37.14 4.53
N ARG A 274 18.40 36.55 5.04
CA ARG A 274 18.35 35.38 5.92
C ARG A 274 17.52 35.67 7.17
N LEU A 275 17.73 36.81 7.82
CA LEU A 275 16.97 37.23 9.00
C LEU A 275 15.47 37.39 8.69
N ARG A 276 15.11 37.94 7.52
CA ARG A 276 13.70 38.01 7.07
C ARG A 276 13.09 36.62 6.90
N THR A 277 13.84 35.65 6.39
CA THR A 277 13.34 34.26 6.25
C THR A 277 13.18 33.57 7.61
N LEU A 278 14.13 33.74 8.53
CA LEU A 278 14.08 33.17 9.88
C LEU A 278 12.90 33.76 10.69
N ARG A 279 12.66 35.08 10.63
CA ARG A 279 11.49 35.71 11.27
C ARG A 279 10.14 35.31 10.64
N ARG A 280 10.12 34.96 9.34
CA ARG A 280 8.91 34.38 8.72
C ARG A 280 8.65 32.98 9.27
N ARG A 281 9.67 32.14 9.36
CA ARG A 281 9.59 30.80 9.98
C ARG A 281 9.15 30.90 11.44
N GLU A 282 9.72 31.82 12.22
CA GLU A 282 9.37 32.02 13.62
C GLU A 282 7.89 32.32 13.82
N ARG A 283 7.32 33.25 13.03
CA ARG A 283 5.88 33.57 13.10
C ARG A 283 4.99 32.38 12.72
N HIS A 284 5.42 31.56 11.76
CA HIS A 284 4.72 30.32 11.43
C HIS A 284 4.80 29.31 12.59
N LEU A 285 5.99 29.09 13.16
CA LEU A 285 6.19 28.20 14.30
C LEU A 285 5.41 28.67 15.53
N GLU A 286 5.34 29.98 15.80
CA GLU A 286 4.57 30.56 16.89
C GLU A 286 3.06 30.34 16.69
N SER A 287 2.55 30.48 15.47
CA SER A 287 1.14 30.21 15.14
C SER A 287 0.78 28.73 15.31
N ILE A 288 1.72 27.83 15.02
CA ILE A 288 1.57 26.39 15.23
C ILE A 288 1.64 26.07 16.72
N GLU A 289 2.59 26.65 17.45
CA GLU A 289 2.81 26.44 18.88
C GLU A 289 1.61 26.90 19.74
N LYS A 290 1.01 28.05 19.44
CA LYS A 290 -0.18 28.57 20.15
C LYS A 290 -1.47 27.79 19.88
N SER A 291 -1.48 26.92 18.86
CA SER A 291 -2.67 26.15 18.51
C SER A 291 -2.92 25.05 19.54
N TRP A 292 -4.17 24.87 19.98
CA TRP A 292 -4.54 23.82 20.95
C TRP A 292 -4.14 22.40 20.49
N TRP A 293 -3.94 22.23 19.19
CA TRP A 293 -3.44 21.02 18.53
C TRP A 293 -2.04 20.59 18.97
N THR A 294 -1.15 21.49 19.39
CA THR A 294 0.21 21.13 19.84
C THR A 294 0.20 20.54 21.24
N LYS A 295 -0.62 21.08 22.16
CA LYS A 295 -0.85 20.48 23.48
C LYS A 295 -1.46 19.08 23.35
N ALA A 296 -2.46 18.92 22.49
CA ALA A 296 -3.02 17.60 22.18
C ALA A 296 -1.99 16.66 21.55
N CYS A 297 -1.17 17.14 20.61
CA CYS A 297 -0.09 16.34 20.00
C CYS A 297 1.00 15.94 21.01
N GLN A 298 1.31 16.80 21.98
CA GLN A 298 2.28 16.52 23.04
C GLN A 298 1.75 15.44 24.01
N ALA A 299 0.46 15.48 24.33
CA ALA A 299 -0.20 14.42 25.10
C ALA A 299 -0.26 13.07 24.36
N ILE A 300 -0.34 13.08 23.02
CA ILE A 300 -0.34 11.88 22.18
C ILE A 300 1.08 11.29 21.98
N ARG A 301 2.15 12.03 22.33
CA ARG A 301 3.54 11.57 22.16
C ARG A 301 3.88 10.25 22.87
N PRO A 302 3.57 10.05 24.16
CA PRO A 302 3.82 8.75 24.81
C PRO A 302 3.06 7.61 24.11
N LEU A 303 1.83 7.87 23.66
CA LEU A 303 1.03 6.89 22.93
C LEU A 303 1.67 6.53 21.58
N LYS A 304 2.25 7.50 20.85
CA LYS A 304 3.00 7.23 19.60
C LYS A 304 4.23 6.34 19.83
N ILE A 305 4.95 6.55 20.93
CA ILE A 305 6.12 5.73 21.29
C ILE A 305 5.67 4.30 21.61
N VAL A 306 4.59 4.13 22.39
CA VAL A 306 4.01 2.82 22.70
C VAL A 306 3.59 2.08 21.42
N TRP A 307 2.91 2.77 20.50
CA TRP A 307 2.58 2.20 19.19
C TRP A 307 3.82 1.83 18.37
N GLY A 308 4.86 2.66 18.40
CA GLY A 308 6.14 2.36 17.75
C GLY A 308 6.77 1.08 18.27
N VAL A 309 6.87 0.93 19.60
CA VAL A 309 7.40 -0.30 20.24
C VAL A 309 6.54 -1.51 19.89
N PHE A 310 5.21 -1.38 19.94
CA PHE A 310 4.29 -2.44 19.53
C PHE A 310 4.54 -2.90 18.09
N PHE A 311 4.70 -1.97 17.15
CA PHE A 311 4.99 -2.31 15.75
C PHE A 311 6.37 -2.97 15.55
N ILE A 312 7.38 -2.66 16.38
CA ILE A 312 8.66 -3.39 16.38
C ILE A 312 8.46 -4.84 16.79
N ILE A 313 7.70 -5.09 17.86
CA ILE A 313 7.43 -6.44 18.36
C ILE A 313 6.70 -7.26 17.28
N VAL A 314 5.69 -6.67 16.63
CA VAL A 314 4.96 -7.30 15.53
C VAL A 314 5.87 -7.60 14.34
N ALA A 315 6.72 -6.64 13.94
CA ALA A 315 7.69 -6.85 12.85
C ALA A 315 8.67 -8.00 13.17
N LEU A 316 9.15 -8.08 14.42
CA LEU A 316 10.03 -9.14 14.87
C LEU A 316 9.31 -10.49 14.85
N LEU A 317 8.06 -10.55 15.32
CA LEU A 317 7.23 -11.76 15.25
C LEU A 317 7.12 -12.28 13.81
N PHE A 318 6.78 -11.42 12.86
CA PHE A 318 6.71 -11.79 11.44
C PHE A 318 8.06 -12.26 10.90
N THR A 319 9.14 -11.57 11.23
CA THR A 319 10.49 -11.92 10.77
C THR A 319 10.89 -13.30 11.27
N VAL A 320 10.69 -13.59 12.56
CA VAL A 320 10.99 -14.89 13.16
C VAL A 320 10.10 -15.98 12.56
N SER A 321 8.80 -15.71 12.40
CA SER A 321 7.86 -16.65 11.78
C SER A 321 8.21 -17.02 10.34
N LEU A 322 8.54 -16.03 9.51
CA LEU A 322 8.93 -16.24 8.12
C LEU A 322 10.28 -16.97 8.05
N PHE A 323 11.23 -16.59 8.90
CA PHE A 323 12.53 -17.26 8.99
C PHE A 323 12.38 -18.73 9.36
N LEU A 324 11.64 -19.04 10.44
CA LEU A 324 11.39 -20.41 10.87
C LEU A 324 10.65 -21.24 9.81
N SER A 325 9.69 -20.63 9.10
CA SER A 325 8.97 -21.32 8.02
C SER A 325 9.87 -21.64 6.83
N ASN A 326 10.75 -20.72 6.45
CA ASN A 326 11.69 -20.94 5.37
C ASN A 326 12.80 -21.92 5.77
N LEU A 327 13.23 -21.90 7.04
CA LEU A 327 14.18 -22.85 7.60
C LEU A 327 13.58 -24.27 7.65
N ASP A 328 12.31 -24.41 8.03
CA ASP A 328 11.61 -25.71 8.01
C ASP A 328 11.51 -26.25 6.58
N LYS A 329 11.16 -25.40 5.61
CA LYS A 329 11.18 -25.73 4.18
C LYS A 329 12.56 -26.16 3.70
N ALA A 330 13.62 -25.46 4.12
CA ALA A 330 14.98 -25.75 3.68
C ALA A 330 15.52 -27.06 4.26
N LEU A 331 15.17 -27.39 5.51
CA LEU A 331 15.68 -28.59 6.20
C LEU A 331 14.87 -29.86 5.90
N HIS A 332 13.57 -29.75 5.68
CA HIS A 332 12.67 -30.91 5.62
C HIS A 332 11.93 -31.09 4.29
N SER A 333 12.19 -30.25 3.29
CA SER A 333 11.59 -30.45 1.97
C SER A 333 12.22 -31.61 1.20
N ALA A 334 11.41 -32.29 0.38
CA ALA A 334 11.81 -33.31 -0.60
C ALA A 334 12.65 -32.78 -1.80
N GLY A 335 13.41 -31.70 -1.61
CA GLY A 335 14.34 -31.15 -2.61
C GLY A 335 13.75 -30.13 -3.60
N PHE A 336 14.54 -29.77 -4.62
CA PHE A 336 14.18 -28.80 -5.67
C PHE A 336 13.08 -29.31 -6.63
N ASP A 337 13.06 -30.63 -6.89
CA ASP A 337 12.13 -31.25 -7.86
C ASP A 337 10.68 -31.34 -7.36
N SER A 338 10.45 -31.13 -6.07
CA SER A 338 9.11 -31.15 -5.45
C SER A 338 8.61 -29.76 -5.03
N GLY A 339 9.24 -28.67 -5.50
CA GLY A 339 8.76 -27.31 -5.27
C GLY A 339 8.71 -26.88 -3.80
N PHE A 340 9.56 -27.44 -2.94
CA PHE A 340 9.59 -27.16 -1.50
C PHE A 340 8.32 -27.55 -0.71
N ILE A 341 7.56 -28.58 -1.16
CA ILE A 341 6.38 -29.07 -0.45
C ILE A 341 6.80 -29.81 0.83
N ILE A 342 6.33 -29.32 1.98
CA ILE A 342 6.60 -29.87 3.31
C ILE A 342 5.60 -31.00 3.59
N LEU A 343 6.06 -32.25 3.71
CA LEU A 343 5.21 -33.41 4.02
C LEU A 343 4.89 -33.56 5.53
N GLY A 344 5.47 -32.71 6.38
CA GLY A 344 5.18 -32.65 7.81
C GLY A 344 5.89 -31.47 8.49
N THR A 345 5.13 -30.62 9.17
CA THR A 345 5.66 -29.47 9.92
C THR A 345 6.14 -29.92 11.29
N ASN A 346 7.46 -29.93 11.54
CA ASN A 346 8.02 -30.28 12.86
C ASN A 346 8.52 -29.05 13.62
N LEU A 347 8.82 -27.94 12.92
CA LEU A 347 9.21 -26.68 13.52
C LEU A 347 7.99 -25.79 13.80
N THR A 348 7.80 -25.48 15.08
CA THR A 348 6.74 -24.61 15.59
C THR A 348 6.90 -23.18 15.09
N ASN A 349 6.15 -22.80 14.05
CA ASN A 349 6.01 -21.39 13.67
C ASN A 349 5.02 -20.69 14.63
N PRO A 350 5.43 -19.60 15.33
CA PRO A 350 4.57 -18.94 16.31
C PRO A 350 3.28 -18.38 15.71
N LEU A 351 3.29 -17.91 14.46
CA LEU A 351 2.07 -17.53 13.75
C LEU A 351 1.17 -18.74 13.47
N ASN A 352 1.75 -19.85 13.00
CA ASN A 352 0.98 -21.07 12.69
C ASN A 352 0.39 -21.74 13.94
N MET A 353 0.94 -21.49 15.14
CA MET A 353 0.30 -21.88 16.40
C MET A 353 -0.78 -20.90 16.86
N LEU A 354 -0.60 -19.61 16.58
CA LEU A 354 -1.54 -18.55 16.96
C LEU A 354 -2.85 -18.67 16.16
N LEU A 355 -2.76 -18.92 14.85
CA LEU A 355 -3.88 -18.98 13.93
C LEU A 355 -4.97 -20.01 14.33
N PRO A 356 -4.64 -21.29 14.61
CA PRO A 356 -5.62 -22.30 15.02
C PRO A 356 -6.26 -22.02 16.38
N VAL A 357 -5.52 -21.40 17.30
CA VAL A 357 -6.03 -21.02 18.63
C VAL A 357 -7.04 -19.87 18.51
N LEU A 358 -6.77 -18.88 17.65
CA LEU A 358 -7.74 -17.82 17.35
C LEU A 358 -8.93 -18.32 16.54
N GLN A 359 -8.75 -19.30 15.65
CA GLN A 359 -9.84 -19.93 14.89
C GLN A 359 -10.88 -20.63 15.78
N ARG A 360 -10.52 -20.96 17.03
CA ARG A 360 -11.44 -21.55 18.02
C ARG A 360 -12.57 -20.60 18.42
N VAL A 361 -12.36 -19.29 18.31
CA VAL A 361 -13.34 -18.24 18.64
C VAL A 361 -13.63 -17.42 17.38
N PHE A 362 -14.54 -17.92 16.55
CA PHE A 362 -15.07 -17.16 15.42
C PHE A 362 -15.73 -15.87 15.95
N PRO A 363 -15.43 -14.66 15.43
CA PRO A 363 -14.72 -14.32 14.18
C PRO A 363 -13.30 -13.71 14.37
N LEU A 364 -12.56 -14.10 15.41
CA LEU A 364 -11.27 -13.46 15.75
C LEU A 364 -10.16 -13.73 14.72
N ASP A 365 -10.21 -14.86 14.03
CA ASP A 365 -9.30 -15.21 12.92
C ASP A 365 -9.39 -14.21 11.76
N TYR A 366 -10.60 -13.81 11.38
CA TYR A 366 -10.87 -12.80 10.36
C TYR A 366 -10.31 -11.43 10.76
N ILE A 367 -10.53 -11.01 12.01
CA ILE A 367 -10.01 -9.72 12.52
C ILE A 367 -8.48 -9.72 12.48
N LEU A 368 -7.86 -10.84 12.86
CA LEU A 368 -6.41 -10.99 12.81
C LEU A 368 -5.90 -10.87 11.37
N ILE A 369 -6.41 -11.66 10.42
CA ILE A 369 -5.98 -11.62 9.01
C ILE A 369 -6.17 -10.22 8.42
N THR A 370 -7.32 -9.58 8.67
CA THR A 370 -7.58 -8.22 8.21
C THR A 370 -6.57 -7.23 8.80
N THR A 371 -6.23 -7.36 10.09
CA THR A 371 -5.22 -6.53 10.75
C THR A 371 -3.84 -6.74 10.15
N ILE A 372 -3.48 -8.00 9.81
CA ILE A 372 -2.21 -8.34 9.17
C ILE A 372 -2.13 -7.74 7.76
N VAL A 373 -3.17 -7.88 6.95
CA VAL A 373 -3.25 -7.28 5.61
C VAL A 373 -3.12 -5.77 5.69
N MET A 374 -3.87 -5.13 6.59
CA MET A 374 -3.76 -3.68 6.82
C MET A 374 -2.37 -3.27 7.28
N TYR A 375 -1.73 -4.03 8.17
CA TYR A 375 -0.37 -3.78 8.61
C TYR A 375 0.63 -3.82 7.44
N PHE A 376 0.53 -4.81 6.55
CA PHE A 376 1.38 -4.88 5.35
C PHE A 376 1.15 -3.71 4.39
N ILE A 377 -0.11 -3.29 4.21
CA ILE A 377 -0.44 -2.12 3.39
C ILE A 377 0.17 -0.84 4.01
N PHE A 378 -0.02 -0.61 5.30
CA PHE A 378 0.51 0.59 5.98
C PHE A 378 2.03 0.63 6.00
N THR A 379 2.69 -0.50 6.21
CA THR A 379 4.15 -0.58 6.18
C THR A 379 4.67 -0.34 4.77
N SER A 380 4.08 -0.95 3.73
CA SER A 380 4.41 -0.67 2.33
C SER A 380 4.29 0.82 1.98
N MET A 381 3.18 1.45 2.38
CA MET A 381 2.96 2.89 2.16
C MET A 381 4.01 3.75 2.88
N ALA A 382 4.35 3.41 4.12
CA ALA A 382 5.40 4.11 4.85
C ALA A 382 6.79 3.90 4.22
N GLY A 383 7.03 2.72 3.66
CA GLY A 383 8.24 2.39 2.91
C GLY A 383 8.39 3.27 1.66
N ILE A 384 7.34 3.30 0.81
CA ILE A 384 7.30 4.14 -0.40
C ILE A 384 7.50 5.61 -0.05
N ARG A 385 6.84 6.11 1.02
CA ARG A 385 6.94 7.51 1.43
C ARG A 385 8.36 7.91 1.84
N ASN A 386 9.03 7.08 2.64
CA ASN A 386 10.31 7.43 3.22
C ASN A 386 11.47 7.16 2.26
N MET A 387 11.38 6.10 1.46
CA MET A 387 12.41 5.72 0.49
C MET A 387 12.27 6.46 -0.84
N GLY A 388 11.04 6.80 -1.25
CA GLY A 388 10.72 7.29 -2.59
C GLY A 388 10.52 6.15 -3.60
N ILE A 389 10.10 6.48 -4.82
CA ILE A 389 10.00 5.52 -5.92
C ILE A 389 11.41 5.38 -6.53
N TRP A 390 11.96 4.17 -6.49
CA TRP A 390 13.26 3.87 -7.07
C TRP A 390 13.05 2.96 -8.28
N PHE A 391 13.46 3.42 -9.45
CA PHE A 391 13.53 2.58 -10.64
C PHE A 391 15.00 2.42 -11.01
N PHE A 392 15.51 1.17 -10.96
CA PHE A 392 16.88 0.82 -11.35
C PHE A 392 17.95 1.82 -10.84
N TRP A 393 18.01 2.04 -9.52
CA TRP A 393 19.01 2.92 -8.88
C TRP A 393 18.88 4.43 -9.12
N THR A 394 17.84 4.88 -9.83
CA THR A 394 17.51 6.30 -9.96
C THR A 394 16.25 6.61 -9.16
N ARG A 395 16.28 7.74 -8.44
CA ARG A 395 15.12 8.28 -7.76
C ARG A 395 14.25 8.97 -8.81
N VAL A 396 13.05 8.45 -9.03
CA VAL A 396 12.03 9.01 -9.93
C VAL A 396 11.21 10.04 -9.18
#